data_AF-A0A0Q9TW45-F1
#
_entry.id   AF-A0A0Q9TW45-F1
#
_cell.length_a   1.000
_cell.length_b   1.000
_cell.length_c   1.000
_cell.angle_alpha   90.00
_cell.angle_beta   90.00
_cell.angle_gamma   90.00
#
_symmetry.space_group_name_H-M   'P 1'
#
loop_
_entity.id
_entity.type
_entity.pdbx_description
1 polymer ?
#
loop_
_entity_poly.entity_id
_entity_poly.type
_entity_poly.pdbx_seq_one_letter_code
_entity_poly.pdbx_strand_id
1 'polypeptide(L)' 'MKLVMSTGYVLCICAYTLFQFRRLWGSNEKREAWIYALIMTVTAIIGALLIAGVELPSLVVPYKLLFEPLGKMILSP' A
#
# COMPACT_ATOMS: atom_id res chain seq x y z
N MET A 1 -22.41 8.82 1.11
CA MET A 1 -21.33 9.37 1.95
C MET A 1 -19.98 8.65 1.78
N LYS A 2 -19.92 7.32 1.92
CA LYS A 2 -18.65 6.55 1.81
C LYS A 2 -17.89 6.71 0.48
N LEU A 3 -18.61 6.80 -0.65
CA LEU A 3 -18.02 7.04 -1.97
C LEU A 3 -17.29 8.39 -2.07
N VAL A 4 -17.90 9.47 -1.56
CA VAL A 4 -17.29 10.81 -1.58
C VAL A 4 -16.00 10.85 -0.75
N MET A 5 -15.99 10.17 0.39
CA MET A 5 -14.78 10.04 1.24
C MET A 5 -13.69 9.23 0.54
N SER A 6 -14.04 8.11 -0.10
CA SER A 6 -13.07 7.28 -0.84
C SER A 6 -12.48 8.05 -2.03
N THR A 7 -13.31 8.74 -2.82
CA THR A 7 -12.84 9.57 -3.94
C THR A 7 -11.94 10.72 -3.47
N GLY A 8 -12.33 11.43 -2.40
CA GLY A 8 -11.51 12.50 -1.83
C GLY A 8 -10.16 12.00 -1.31
N TYR A 9 -10.16 10.84 -0.64
CA TYR A 9 -8.94 10.19 -0.16
C TYR A 9 -7.99 9.83 -1.32
N VAL A 10 -8.51 9.20 -2.38
CA VAL A 10 -7.72 8.83 -3.56
C VAL A 10 -7.10 10.06 -4.21
N LEU A 11 -7.86 11.15 -4.38
CA LEU A 11 -7.36 12.39 -4.96
C LEU A 11 -6.23 13.01 -4.12
N CYS A 12 -6.40 13.08 -2.79
CA CYS A 12 -5.37 13.59 -1.89
C CYS A 12 -4.08 12.77 -1.95
N ILE A 13 -4.20 11.43 -1.92
CA ILE A 13 -3.03 10.55 -2.01
C ILE A 13 -2.37 10.65 -3.38
N CYS A 14 -3.12 10.68 -4.47
CA CYS A 14 -2.55 10.83 -5.81
C CYS A 14 -1.78 12.15 -5.94
N ALA A 15 -2.34 13.25 -5.45
CA ALA A 15 -1.67 14.55 -5.46
C ALA A 15 -0.36 14.52 -4.65
N TYR A 16 -0.38 13.96 -3.45
CA TYR A 16 0.80 13.82 -2.60
C TYR A 16 1.86 12.91 -3.24
N THR A 17 1.44 11.77 -3.79
CA THR A 17 2.32 10.81 -4.46
C THR A 17 2.99 11.43 -5.67
N LEU A 18 2.26 12.20 -6.49
CA LEU A 18 2.83 12.91 -7.65
C LEU A 18 3.83 13.99 -7.22
N PHE A 19 3.55 14.70 -6.12
CA PHE A 19 4.47 15.69 -5.57
C PHE A 19 5.78 15.05 -5.10
N GLN A 20 5.69 13.97 -4.31
CA GLN A 20 6.88 13.24 -3.85
C GLN A 20 7.64 12.54 -4.98
N PHE A 21 6.93 11.95 -5.94
CA PHE A 21 7.54 11.32 -7.11
C PHE A 21 8.35 12.32 -7.92
N ARG A 22 7.81 13.53 -8.15
CA ARG A 22 8.55 14.61 -8.81
C ARG A 22 9.81 15.02 -8.03
N ARG A 23 9.72 15.05 -6.70
CA ARG A 23 10.87 15.35 -5.83
C ARG A 23 11.97 14.29 -5.96
N LEU A 24 11.62 13.01 -5.87
CA LEU A 24 12.58 11.90 -6.00
C LEU A 24 13.15 11.80 -7.43
N TRP A 25 12.34 12.07 -8.45
CA TRP A 25 12.80 12.04 -9.84
C TRP A 25 13.86 13.09 -10.14
N GLY A 26 13.74 14.29 -9.53
CA GLY A 26 14.76 15.33 -9.60
C GLY A 26 16.08 14.96 -8.93
N SER A 27 16.05 14.06 -7.94
CA SER A 27 17.24 13.54 -7.23
C SER A 27 17.97 12.42 -8.00
N ASN A 28 17.50 12.05 -9.20
CA ASN A 28 18.00 10.94 -10.02
C ASN A 28 17.86 9.53 -9.37
N GLU A 29 17.12 9.43 -8.26
CA GLU A 29 16.85 8.18 -7.53
C GLU A 29 15.65 7.44 -8.13
N LYS A 30 15.72 7.16 -9.44
CA LYS A 30 14.62 6.57 -10.23
C LYS A 30 14.13 5.25 -9.65
N ARG A 31 15.04 4.43 -9.10
CA ARG A 31 14.69 3.14 -8.48
C ARG A 31 13.83 3.33 -7.23
N GLU A 32 14.20 4.30 -6.40
CA GLU A 32 13.47 4.59 -5.16
C GLU A 32 12.12 5.23 -5.45
N ALA A 33 12.06 6.11 -6.46
CA ALA A 33 10.81 6.68 -6.94
C ALA A 33 9.82 5.60 -7.40
N TRP A 34 10.30 4.56 -8.10
CA TRP A 34 9.47 3.43 -8.52
C TRP A 34 8.98 2.58 -7.35
N ILE A 35 9.86 2.24 -6.39
CA ILE A 35 9.48 1.49 -5.19
C ILE A 35 8.45 2.29 -4.37
N TYR A 36 8.69 3.59 -4.20
CA TYR A 36 7.77 4.49 -3.52
C TYR A 36 6.40 4.54 -4.20
N ALA A 37 6.37 4.73 -5.52
CA ALA A 37 5.12 4.76 -6.28
C ALA A 37 4.33 3.45 -6.16
N LEU A 38 5.03 2.31 -6.19
CA LEU A 38 4.40 0.99 -6.06
C LEU A 38 3.78 0.82 -4.67
N ILE A 39 4.52 1.12 -3.60
CA ILE A 39 4.02 1.05 -2.22
C ILE A 39 2.83 1.99 -2.02
N MET A 40 2.94 3.24 -2.51
CA MET A 40 1.86 4.23 -2.41
C MET A 40 0.60 3.80 -3.16
N THR A 41 0.74 3.15 -4.32
CA THR A 41 -0.42 2.64 -5.07
C THR A 41 -1.14 1.54 -4.30
N VAL A 42 -0.38 0.59 -3.73
CA VAL A 42 -0.96 -0.50 -2.92
C VAL A 42 -1.67 0.03 -1.68
N THR A 43 -1.06 0.96 -0.95
CA THR A 43 -1.69 1.57 0.23
C THR A 43 -2.92 2.42 -0.12
N ALA A 44 -2.89 3.15 -1.25
CA ALA A 44 -4.05 3.89 -1.74
C ALA A 44 -5.26 2.97 -2.01
N ILE A 45 -5.01 1.84 -2.66
CA ILE A 45 -6.05 0.84 -2.96
C ILE A 45 -6.63 0.27 -1.67
N ILE A 46 -5.77 -0.17 -0.74
CA ILE A 46 -6.20 -0.73 0.56
C ILE A 46 -6.99 0.31 1.36
N GLY A 47 -6.50 1.55 1.46
CA GLY A 47 -7.20 2.62 2.15
C GLY A 47 -8.56 2.95 1.53
N ALA A 48 -8.65 2.99 0.19
CA ALA A 48 -9.91 3.21 -0.51
C ALA A 48 -10.93 2.07 -0.27
N LEU A 49 -10.47 0.82 -0.25
CA LEU A 49 -11.28 -0.37 0.08
C LEU A 49 -11.80 -0.32 1.52
N LEU A 50 -10.95 0.03 2.48
CA LEU A 50 -11.33 0.18 3.89
C LEU A 50 -12.37 1.29 4.09
N ILE A 51 -12.20 2.44 3.44
CA ILE A 51 -13.15 3.57 3.51
C ILE A 51 -14.48 3.21 2.84
N ALA A 52 -14.44 2.44 1.75
CA ALA A 52 -15.65 1.92 1.12
C ALA A 52 -16.41 0.93 2.02
N GLY A 53 -15.80 0.47 3.12
CA GLY A 53 -16.37 -0.50 4.03
C GLY A 53 -16.40 -1.91 3.45
N VAL A 54 -15.51 -2.19 2.48
CA VAL A 54 -15.30 -3.55 2.00
C VAL A 54 -14.65 -4.34 3.12
N GLU A 55 -15.31 -5.42 3.54
CA GLU A 55 -14.73 -6.40 4.46
C GLU A 55 -13.57 -7.10 3.74
N LEU A 56 -12.38 -6.53 3.88
CA LEU A 56 -11.16 -7.18 3.44
C LEU A 56 -11.00 -8.47 4.25
N PRO A 57 -10.81 -9.64 3.62
CA PRO A 57 -10.51 -10.87 4.34
C PRO A 57 -9.32 -10.59 5.26
N SER A 58 -9.40 -11.04 6.51
CA SER A 58 -8.43 -10.69 7.55
C SER A 58 -7.00 -10.80 7.00
N LEU A 59 -6.20 -9.72 7.13
CA LEU A 59 -4.80 -9.71 6.69
C LEU A 59 -3.98 -10.84 7.32
N VAL A 60 -4.49 -11.44 8.40
CA VAL A 60 -3.98 -12.63 9.06
C VAL A 60 -3.81 -13.82 8.11
N VAL A 61 -4.73 -14.04 7.16
CA VAL A 61 -4.66 -15.19 6.24
C VAL A 61 -3.46 -15.09 5.28
N PRO A 62 -3.28 -14.01 4.50
CA PRO A 62 -2.09 -13.86 3.66
C PRO A 62 -0.79 -13.71 4.47
N TYR A 63 -0.83 -13.04 5.64
CA TYR A 63 0.35 -12.97 6.51
C TYR A 63 0.76 -14.33 7.05
N LYS A 64 -0.19 -15.17 7.50
CA LYS A 64 0.10 -16.56 7.89
C LYS A 64 0.73 -17.30 6.72
N LEU A 65 0.17 -17.20 5.52
CA LEU A 65 0.68 -17.95 4.37
C LEU A 65 2.14 -17.61 4.02
N LEU A 66 2.54 -16.34 4.19
CA LEU A 66 3.92 -15.88 3.93
C LEU A 66 4.88 -16.17 5.09
N PHE A 67 4.46 -15.93 6.34
CA PHE A 67 5.35 -15.95 7.50
C PHE A 67 5.31 -17.27 8.30
N GLU A 68 4.27 -18.08 8.17
CA GLU A 68 4.19 -19.41 8.77
C GLU A 68 5.27 -20.38 8.25
N PRO A 69 5.60 -20.46 6.94
CA PRO A 69 6.71 -21.30 6.48
C PRO A 69 8.08 -20.80 6.98
N LEU A 70 8.30 -19.48 7.05
CA LEU A 70 9.52 -18.90 7.63
C LEU A 70 9.64 -19.21 9.12
N GLY A 71 8.54 -19.07 9.88
CA GLY A 71 8.48 -19.43 11.28
C GLY A 71 8.75 -20.92 11.52
N LYS A 72 8.20 -21.80 10.68
CA LYS A 72 8.49 -23.24 10.73
C LYS A 72 9.95 -23.54 10.41
N MET A 73 10.60 -22.83 9.48
CA MET A 73 12.03 -23.03 9.20
C MET A 73 12.94 -22.60 10.36
N ILE A 74 12.59 -21.55 11.10
CA ILE A 74 13.39 -21.04 12.23
C ILE A 74 13.16 -21.85 13.51
N LEU A 75 11.94 -22.32 13.74
CA LEU A 75 11.55 -23.09 14.92
C LEU A 75 11.61 -24.61 14.71
N SER A 76 11.95 -25.08 13.50
CA SER A 76 12.23 -26.50 13.29
C SER A 76 13.56 -26.82 13.99
N PRO A 77 13.58 -27.77 14.95
CA PRO A 77 14.81 -28.22 15.60
C PRO A 77 15.78 -28.86 14.61
#